data_AF-A3LV43-F1
#
_entry.id   AF-A3LV43-F1
#
_cell.length_a   1.000
_cell.length_b   1.000
_cell.length_c   1.000
_cell.angle_alpha   90.00
_cell.angle_beta   90.00
_cell.angle_gamma   90.00
#
_symmetry.space_group_name_H-M   'P 1'
#
loop_
_entity.id
_entity.type
_entity.pdbx_description
1 polymer ?
#
loop_
_entity_poly.entity_id
_entity_poly.type
_entity_poly.pdbx_seq_one_letter_code
_entity_poly.pdbx_strand_id
1 'polypeptide(L)'
;FGLISIHSGSQFQFNPINKVLTHPHVFSVGGADGSPVSLFLNADTTLTDSGGLGIYVDPTTGEFGLVDPFGQLKPTPGFSISEGYLNFSPNNNWKACPSGPNQFSLANNDCTGGTGIALKIAQ
;
A
#
# COMPACT_ATOMS: atom_id res chain seq x y z
N PHE A 1 -3.80 -10.50 6.98
CA PHE A 1 -3.14 -11.00 5.77
C PHE A 1 -2.01 -10.07 5.38
N GLY A 2 -0.99 -10.55 4.67
CA GLY A 2 0.03 -9.69 4.06
C GLY A 2 -0.32 -9.31 2.62
N LEU A 3 0.48 -8.42 2.03
CA LEU A 3 0.40 -8.08 0.61
C LEU A 3 1.74 -8.31 -0.06
N ILE A 4 1.71 -8.83 -1.28
CA ILE A 4 2.85 -8.85 -2.20
C ILE A 4 2.48 -8.16 -3.50
N SER A 5 3.43 -7.44 -4.08
CA SER A 5 3.28 -6.84 -5.39
C SER A 5 3.49 -7.87 -6.51
N ILE A 6 2.72 -7.73 -7.58
CA ILE A 6 2.75 -8.56 -8.78
C ILE A 6 3.01 -7.65 -9.97
N HIS A 7 4.14 -7.88 -10.64
CA HIS A 7 4.48 -7.31 -11.94
C HIS A 7 5.55 -8.20 -12.57
N SER A 8 5.11 -9.09 -13.46
CA SER A 8 5.96 -10.13 -14.03
C SER A 8 7.20 -9.55 -14.70
N GLY A 9 8.36 -10.14 -14.45
CA GLY A 9 9.62 -9.71 -15.06
C GLY A 9 10.23 -8.42 -14.50
N SER A 10 9.69 -7.85 -13.41
CA SER A 10 10.29 -6.69 -12.74
C SER A 10 10.87 -7.03 -11.37
N GLN A 11 11.65 -6.08 -10.84
CA GLN A 11 12.13 -6.09 -9.46
C GLN A 11 11.00 -6.07 -8.42
N PHE A 12 9.76 -5.75 -8.80
CA PHE A 12 8.62 -5.72 -7.89
C PHE A 12 7.90 -7.06 -7.79
N GLN A 13 8.22 -8.05 -8.62
CA GLN A 13 7.52 -9.33 -8.59
C GLN A 13 7.68 -10.04 -7.23
N PHE A 14 6.57 -10.40 -6.59
CA PHE A 14 6.51 -11.08 -5.30
C PHE A 14 7.16 -10.33 -4.13
N ASN A 15 7.33 -9.00 -4.22
CA ASN A 15 7.89 -8.25 -3.11
C ASN A 15 6.82 -7.90 -2.08
N PRO A 16 7.13 -7.99 -0.78
CA PRO A 16 6.19 -7.57 0.25
C PRO A 16 5.95 -6.06 0.21
N ILE A 17 4.77 -5.67 0.69
CA ILE A 17 4.50 -4.27 1.05
C ILE A 17 4.96 -4.06 2.48
N ASN A 18 5.82 -3.07 2.70
CA ASN A 18 6.50 -2.87 3.97
C ASN A 18 6.07 -1.56 4.62
N LYS A 19 5.96 -1.59 5.95
CA LYS A 19 5.83 -0.42 6.81
C LYS A 19 7.23 0.02 7.22
N VAL A 20 7.55 1.31 7.02
CA VAL A 20 8.81 1.90 7.49
C VAL A 20 8.51 2.89 8.61
N LEU A 21 9.18 2.73 9.75
CA LEU A 21 8.86 3.48 10.97
C LEU A 21 9.14 4.98 10.88
N THR A 22 10.10 5.40 10.04
CA THR A 22 10.46 6.81 9.84
C THR A 22 9.52 7.54 8.87
N HIS A 23 8.71 6.81 8.09
CA HIS A 23 7.71 7.36 7.19
C HIS A 23 6.44 6.49 7.15
N PRO A 24 5.73 6.35 8.29
CA PRO A 24 4.61 5.42 8.42
C PRO A 24 3.39 5.79 7.57
N HIS A 25 3.31 7.03 7.09
CA HIS A 25 2.26 7.54 6.22
C HIS A 25 2.32 6.98 4.79
N VAL A 26 3.42 6.32 4.42
CA VAL A 26 3.58 5.72 3.10
C VAL A 26 4.33 4.39 3.19
N PHE A 27 3.70 3.32 2.71
CA PHE A 27 4.32 2.00 2.64
C PHE A 27 5.33 1.94 1.49
N SER A 28 6.37 1.12 1.68
CA SER A 28 7.38 0.85 0.67
C SER A 28 7.08 -0.45 -0.08
N VAL A 29 7.60 -0.56 -1.31
CA VAL A 29 7.48 -1.75 -2.16
C VAL A 29 8.77 -1.98 -2.95
N GLY A 30 9.21 -3.24 -3.07
CA GLY A 30 10.38 -3.60 -3.90
C GLY A 30 11.75 -3.14 -3.38
N GLY A 31 11.82 -2.55 -2.19
CA GLY A 31 13.04 -2.19 -1.49
C GLY A 31 13.26 -3.04 -0.23
N ALA A 32 14.46 -2.92 0.35
CA ALA A 32 14.82 -3.61 1.61
C ALA A 32 14.33 -2.86 2.87
N ASP A 33 13.77 -1.67 2.71
CA ASP A 33 13.37 -0.82 3.83
C ASP A 33 12.07 -1.31 4.48
N GLY A 34 12.04 -1.24 5.81
CA GLY A 34 10.88 -1.56 6.64
C GLY A 34 10.65 -3.04 6.87
N SER A 35 9.47 -3.35 7.38
CA SER A 35 9.03 -4.72 7.67
C SER A 35 7.68 -4.99 7.01
N PRO A 36 7.39 -6.22 6.55
CA PRO A 36 6.12 -6.56 5.93
C PRO A 36 4.92 -6.14 6.77
N VAL A 37 3.95 -5.47 6.15
CA VAL A 37 2.72 -5.04 6.83
C VAL A 37 1.70 -6.17 6.83
N SER A 38 1.09 -6.39 8.00
CA SER A 38 -0.10 -7.24 8.13
C SER A 38 -1.33 -6.37 8.23
N LEU A 39 -2.34 -6.67 7.42
CA LEU A 39 -3.57 -5.90 7.27
C LEU A 39 -4.81 -6.75 7.59
N PHE A 40 -5.86 -6.07 8.01
CA PHE A 40 -7.21 -6.60 8.25
C PHE A 40 -8.22 -5.76 7.47
N LEU A 41 -9.12 -6.42 6.75
CA LEU A 41 -10.23 -5.77 6.05
C LEU A 41 -11.45 -5.76 6.96
N ASN A 42 -11.96 -4.56 7.24
CA ASN A 42 -13.12 -4.34 8.08
C ASN A 42 -14.43 -4.39 7.28
N ALA A 43 -15.55 -4.58 7.99
CA ALA A 43 -16.87 -4.65 7.37
C ALA A 43 -17.31 -3.34 6.68
N ASP A 44 -16.75 -2.20 7.11
CA ASP A 44 -16.98 -0.87 6.53
C ASP A 44 -16.07 -0.56 5.33
N THR A 45 -15.36 -1.57 4.80
CA THR A 45 -14.42 -1.47 3.67
C THR A 45 -13.16 -0.66 3.95
N THR A 46 -12.84 -0.39 5.22
CA THR A 46 -11.54 0.16 5.63
C THR A 46 -10.53 -0.95 5.91
N LEU A 47 -9.24 -0.60 5.92
CA LEU A 47 -8.17 -1.49 6.36
C LEU A 47 -7.57 -1.01 7.69
N THR A 48 -7.08 -1.94 8.50
CA THR A 48 -6.25 -1.68 9.69
C THR A 48 -4.98 -2.53 9.68
N ASP A 49 -3.90 -2.05 10.30
CA ASP A 49 -2.70 -2.85 10.55
C ASP A 49 -2.84 -3.74 11.80
N SER A 50 -1.84 -4.57 12.07
CA SER A 50 -1.80 -5.42 13.27
C SER A 50 -1.74 -4.66 14.61
N GLY A 51 -1.42 -3.36 14.59
CA GLY A 51 -1.51 -2.49 15.75
C GLY A 51 -2.90 -1.85 15.92
N GLY A 52 -3.85 -2.13 15.02
CA GLY A 52 -5.18 -1.53 15.03
C GLY A 52 -5.22 -0.12 14.43
N LEU A 53 -4.12 0.37 13.84
CA LEU A 53 -4.11 1.66 13.17
C LEU A 53 -4.74 1.54 11.79
N GLY A 54 -5.58 2.51 11.43
CA GLY A 54 -6.22 2.57 10.12
C GLY A 54 -5.23 2.80 8.98
N ILE A 55 -5.64 2.39 7.78
CA ILE A 55 -4.93 2.70 6.54
C ILE A 55 -5.61 3.86 5.84
N TYR A 56 -4.80 4.78 5.34
CA TYR A 56 -5.20 5.96 4.59
C TYR A 56 -4.62 5.90 3.17
N VAL A 57 -5.44 6.30 2.20
CA VAL A 57 -5.00 6.64 0.85
C VAL A 57 -5.14 8.15 0.71
N ASP A 58 -4.03 8.83 0.51
CA ASP A 58 -4.05 10.27 0.29
C ASP A 58 -4.78 10.59 -1.03
N PRO A 59 -5.83 11.42 -1.03
CA PRO A 59 -6.62 11.71 -2.23
C PRO A 59 -5.88 12.59 -3.25
N THR A 60 -4.78 13.24 -2.85
CA THR A 60 -3.96 14.11 -3.68
C THR A 60 -2.78 13.35 -4.27
N THR A 61 -2.03 12.63 -3.45
CA THR A 61 -0.80 11.92 -3.86
C THR A 61 -1.05 10.45 -4.21
N GLY A 62 -2.14 9.86 -3.72
CA GLY A 62 -2.42 8.43 -3.80
C GLY A 62 -1.61 7.60 -2.81
N GLU A 63 -0.75 8.19 -1.98
CA GLU A 63 0.10 7.45 -1.04
C GLU A 63 -0.72 6.55 -0.13
N PHE A 64 -0.28 5.31 0.00
CA PHE A 64 -0.96 4.28 0.79
C PHE A 64 -0.12 3.91 2.00
N GLY A 65 -0.65 4.20 3.19
CA GLY A 65 0.06 4.00 4.45
C GLY A 65 -0.87 4.14 5.65
N LEU A 66 -0.30 4.32 6.83
CA LEU A 66 -1.07 4.47 8.05
C LEU A 66 -1.72 5.85 8.13
N VAL A 67 -2.86 5.92 8.82
CA VAL A 67 -3.37 7.19 9.32
C VAL A 67 -2.28 7.90 10.13
N ASP A 68 -2.11 9.21 9.91
CA ASP A 68 -1.15 10.02 10.65
C ASP A 68 -1.48 9.96 12.16
N PRO A 69 -0.54 9.53 13.02
CA PRO A 69 -0.77 9.49 14.46
C PRO A 69 -0.99 10.88 15.10
N PHE A 70 -0.64 11.98 14.42
CA PHE A 70 -0.81 13.35 14.92
C PHE A 70 -2.07 14.06 14.38
N GLY A 71 -2.83 13.45 13.46
CA GLY A 71 -3.86 14.12 12.67
C GLY A 71 -5.17 13.35 12.58
N GLN A 72 -6.28 14.09 12.46
CA GLN A 72 -7.67 13.61 12.40
C GLN A 72 -8.03 12.76 11.16
N LEU A 73 -7.03 12.18 10.49
CA LEU A 73 -7.22 11.37 9.30
C LEU A 73 -7.96 10.09 9.66
N LYS A 74 -9.10 9.91 8.99
CA LYS A 74 -9.91 8.71 9.12
C LYS A 74 -9.39 7.65 8.15
N PRO A 75 -9.49 6.36 8.49
CA PRO A 75 -9.17 5.30 7.55
C PRO A 75 -9.97 5.47 6.27
N THR A 76 -9.34 5.26 5.11
CA THR A 76 -10.02 5.42 3.83
C THR A 76 -10.89 4.18 3.56
N PRO A 77 -12.19 4.33 3.29
CA PRO A 77 -13.04 3.21 2.87
C PRO A 77 -12.84 2.91 1.38
N GLY A 78 -13.47 1.84 0.88
CA GLY A 78 -13.45 1.47 -0.53
C GLY A 78 -12.51 0.33 -0.88
N PHE A 79 -11.90 -0.33 0.12
CA PHE A 79 -11.12 -1.54 -0.08
C PHE A 79 -12.01 -2.77 -0.23
N SER A 80 -11.59 -3.69 -1.09
CA SER A 80 -12.19 -5.00 -1.23
C SER A 80 -11.15 -6.03 -1.64
N ILE A 81 -11.43 -7.31 -1.38
CA ILE A 81 -10.62 -8.41 -1.88
C ILE A 81 -11.45 -9.16 -2.91
N SER A 82 -10.94 -9.26 -4.14
CA SER A 82 -11.54 -10.05 -5.21
C SER A 82 -10.45 -10.86 -5.89
N GLU A 83 -10.73 -12.15 -6.15
CA GLU A 83 -9.79 -13.07 -6.81
C GLU A 83 -8.40 -13.15 -6.15
N GLY A 84 -8.31 -12.88 -4.84
CA GLY A 84 -7.05 -12.86 -4.10
C GLY A 84 -6.21 -11.61 -4.29
N TYR A 85 -6.76 -10.54 -4.86
CA TYR A 85 -6.12 -9.23 -4.99
C TYR A 85 -6.83 -8.17 -4.15
N LEU A 86 -6.06 -7.24 -3.61
CA LEU A 86 -6.58 -6.03 -2.97
C LEU A 86 -6.99 -5.03 -4.05
N ASN A 87 -8.26 -4.64 -4.03
CA ASN A 87 -8.83 -3.62 -4.91
C ASN A 87 -9.19 -2.37 -4.11
N PHE A 88 -9.20 -1.23 -4.80
CA PHE A 88 -9.63 0.05 -4.24
C PHE A 88 -10.58 0.76 -5.21
N SER A 89 -11.67 1.29 -4.69
CA SER A 89 -12.73 1.95 -5.48
C SER A 89 -12.63 3.49 -5.38
N PRO A 90 -12.90 4.25 -6.47
CA PRO A 90 -13.21 3.77 -7.82
C PRO A 90 -11.96 3.42 -8.64
N ASN A 91 -10.77 3.75 -8.14
CA ASN A 91 -9.52 3.62 -8.88
C ASN A 91 -8.67 2.51 -8.30
N ASN A 92 -8.41 1.48 -9.11
CA ASN A 92 -7.49 0.40 -8.78
C ASN A 92 -6.20 0.55 -9.59
N ASN A 93 -5.42 1.60 -9.28
CA ASN A 93 -4.23 1.98 -10.06
C ASN A 93 -2.97 1.97 -9.17
N TRP A 94 -2.66 0.81 -8.58
CA TRP A 94 -1.49 0.68 -7.72
C TRP A 94 -0.18 0.85 -8.50
N LYS A 95 0.72 1.68 -7.98
CA LYS A 95 2.05 1.95 -8.53
C LYS A 95 3.13 1.80 -7.46
N ALA A 96 4.28 1.28 -7.88
CA ALA A 96 5.55 1.49 -7.21
C ALA A 96 6.18 2.79 -7.74
N CYS A 97 6.15 3.84 -6.94
CA CYS A 97 6.62 5.18 -7.28
C CYS A 97 8.06 5.40 -6.77
N PRO A 98 9.02 5.79 -7.62
CA PRO A 98 10.36 6.11 -7.16
C PRO A 98 10.35 7.24 -6.11
N SER A 99 11.00 7.01 -4.98
CA SER A 99 11.14 7.97 -3.87
C SER A 99 12.60 8.21 -3.45
N GLY A 100 13.54 7.50 -4.07
CA GLY A 100 14.98 7.64 -3.87
C GLY A 100 15.76 6.59 -4.66
N PRO A 101 17.10 6.58 -4.58
CA PRO A 101 17.91 5.53 -5.21
C PRO A 101 17.50 4.14 -4.72
N ASN A 102 16.91 3.32 -5.60
CA ASN A 102 16.37 2.00 -5.30
C ASN A 102 15.30 1.97 -4.18
N GLN A 103 14.60 3.09 -3.97
CA GLN A 103 13.51 3.22 -3.01
C GLN A 103 12.22 3.54 -3.73
N PHE A 104 11.15 2.84 -3.37
CA PHE A 104 9.85 3.02 -3.99
C PHE A 104 8.73 3.03 -2.96
N SER A 105 7.87 4.03 -3.08
CA SER A 105 6.66 4.22 -2.30
C SER A 105 5.46 3.59 -3.01
N LEU A 106 4.54 3.02 -2.25
CA LEU A 106 3.28 2.49 -2.77
C LEU A 106 2.22 3.61 -2.84
N ALA A 107 1.65 3.80 -4.03
CA ALA A 107 0.57 4.75 -4.25
C ALA A 107 -0.55 4.15 -5.11
N ASN A 108 -1.78 4.65 -4.95
CA ASN A 108 -2.92 4.43 -5.83
C ASN A 108 -3.21 5.67 -6.69
N ASN A 109 -2.19 6.14 -7.39
CA ASN A 109 -2.28 7.21 -8.38
C ASN A 109 -1.06 7.12 -9.31
N ASP A 110 -1.07 7.88 -10.39
CA ASP A 110 0.09 8.00 -11.26
C ASP A 110 1.19 8.88 -10.65
N CYS A 111 2.44 8.52 -10.96
CA CYS A 111 3.65 9.22 -10.56
C CYS A 111 4.70 9.08 -11.66
N THR A 112 5.59 10.08 -11.78
CA THR A 112 6.64 10.07 -12.80
C THR A 112 7.60 8.91 -12.57
N GLY A 113 7.73 8.02 -13.57
CA GLY A 113 8.56 6.82 -13.47
C GLY A 113 7.93 5.68 -12.64
N GLY A 114 6.65 5.80 -12.28
CA GLY A 114 5.92 4.77 -11.55
C GLY A 114 5.74 3.49 -12.36
N THR A 115 5.95 2.34 -11.71
CA THR A 115 5.66 1.03 -12.29
C THR A 115 4.30 0.53 -11.79
N GLY A 116 3.39 0.20 -12.70
CA GLY A 116 2.10 -0.38 -12.34
C GLY A 116 2.24 -1.77 -11.75
N ILE A 117 1.59 -2.03 -10.63
CA ILE A 117 1.64 -3.32 -9.92
C ILE A 117 0.23 -3.76 -9.55
N ALA A 118 0.02 -5.05 -9.34
CA ALA A 118 -1.16 -5.55 -8.64
C ALA A 118 -0.77 -5.95 -7.22
N LEU A 119 -1.68 -5.82 -6.26
CA LEU A 119 -1.46 -6.21 -4.86
C LEU A 119 -2.18 -7.53 -4.58
N LYS A 120 -1.43 -8.62 -4.43
CA LYS A 120 -1.96 -9.94 -4.13
C LYS A 120 -1.91 -10.22 -2.63
N ILE A 121 -2.95 -10.86 -2.12
CA ILE A 121 -2.99 -11.34 -0.73
C ILE A 121 -1.94 -12.43 -0.53
N ALA A 122 -1.09 -12.26 0.48
CA ALA A 122 -0.16 -13.28 0.96
C ALA A 122 -0.62 -13.82 2.32
N GLN A 123 -0.48 -15.14 2.50
CA GLN A 123 -0.79 -15.84 3.75
C GLN A 123 0.45 -15.87 4.66
#